data_AF-A0A2U1WS19-F1
#
_entry.id   AF-A0A2U1WS19-F1
#
_cell.length_a   1.000
_cell.length_b   1.000
_cell.length_c   1.000
_cell.angle_alpha   90.00
_cell.angle_beta   90.00
_cell.angle_gamma   90.00
#
_symmetry.space_group_name_H-M   'P 1'
#
loop_
_entity.id
_entity.type
_entity.pdbx_description
1 polymer ?
#
loop_
_entity_poly.entity_id
_entity_poly.type
_entity_poly.pdbx_seq_one_letter_code
_entity_poly.pdbx_strand_id
1 'polypeptide(L)' 'MEAMRFKSLEDAMSFLVLTGFSFVGAPNRWKKITGNEVSYAFVKEMDEGATVAIVSIDSKPVLH' A
#
# COMPACT_ATOMS: atom_id res chain seq x y z
N MET A 1 6.76 -4.45 8.15
CA MET A 1 5.60 -3.53 8.08
C MET A 1 6.15 -2.12 8.17
N GLU A 2 5.95 -1.33 7.13
CA GLU A 2 6.43 0.06 7.07
C GLU A 2 5.23 1.00 7.08
N ALA A 3 5.32 2.11 7.83
CA ALA A 3 4.26 3.11 7.92
C ALA A 3 4.81 4.50 7.62
N MET A 4 4.12 5.23 6.75
CA MET A 4 4.51 6.56 6.29
C MET A 4 3.36 7.55 6.51
N ARG A 5 3.71 8.78 6.89
CA ARG A 5 2.75 9.88 7.11
C ARG A 5 2.79 10.87 5.96
N PHE A 6 1.62 11.36 5.58
CA PHE A 6 1.39 12.32 4.51
C PHE A 6 0.56 13.49 5.02
N LYS A 7 0.78 14.67 4.44
CA LYS A 7 0.08 15.91 4.84
C LYS A 7 -1.39 15.92 4.41
N SER A 8 -1.75 15.10 3.42
CA SER A 8 -3.12 14.96 2.93
C SER A 8 -3.40 13.53 2.47
N LEU A 9 -4.69 13.19 2.33
CA LEU A 9 -5.12 11.93 1.71
C LEU A 9 -4.70 11.86 0.24
N GLU A 10 -4.75 12.99 -0.47
CA GLU A 10 -4.35 13.10 -1.88
C GLU A 10 -2.87 12.77 -2.09
N ASP A 11 -1.99 13.26 -1.21
CA ASP A 11 -0.55 12.97 -1.25
C ASP A 11 -0.30 11.47 -1.04
N ALA A 12 -1.01 10.85 -0.09
CA ALA A 12 -0.91 9.42 0.19
C ALA A 12 -1.35 8.57 -1.01
N MET A 13 -2.47 8.93 -1.66
CA MET A 13 -2.96 8.25 -2.85
C MET A 13 -2.02 8.45 -4.05
N SER A 14 -1.52 9.67 -4.25
CA SER A 14 -0.55 10.00 -5.30
C SER A 14 0.73 9.19 -5.15
N PHE A 15 1.25 9.08 -3.93
CA PHE A 15 2.40 8.23 -3.62
C PHE A 15 2.15 6.76 -3.98
N LEU A 16 0.98 6.21 -3.66
CA LEU A 16 0.64 4.82 -3.98
C LEU A 16 0.57 4.57 -5.49
N VAL A 17 -0.03 5.48 -6.25
CA VAL A 17 -0.07 5.40 -7.72
C VAL A 17 1.34 5.48 -8.30
N LEU A 18 2.15 6.47 -7.87
CA LEU A 18 3.52 6.67 -8.35
C LEU A 18 4.44 5.49 -8.03
N THR A 19 4.20 4.80 -6.92
CA THR A 19 4.97 3.61 -6.52
C THR A 19 4.46 2.31 -7.13
N GLY A 20 3.42 2.37 -7.97
CA GLY A 20 2.90 1.23 -8.75
C GLY A 20 1.86 0.37 -8.01
N PHE A 21 1.23 0.90 -6.96
CA PHE A 21 0.07 0.27 -6.36
C PHE A 21 -1.19 0.55 -7.18
N SER A 22 -2.07 -0.44 -7.23
CA SER A 22 -3.41 -0.33 -7.82
C SER A 22 -4.47 -0.50 -6.74
N PHE A 23 -5.56 0.25 -6.84
CA PHE A 23 -6.70 0.18 -5.93
C PHE A 23 -7.46 -1.14 -6.11
N VAL A 24 -7.82 -1.81 -5.01
CA VAL A 24 -8.47 -3.14 -5.02
C VAL A 24 -9.90 -3.15 -4.45
N GLY A 25 -10.57 -1.99 -4.39
CA GLY A 25 -12.03 -1.91 -4.21
C GLY A 25 -12.55 -2.00 -2.77
N ALA A 26 -11.75 -2.44 -1.80
CA ALA A 26 -12.07 -2.22 -0.39
C ALA A 26 -11.62 -0.80 -0.01
N PRO A 27 -12.37 -0.08 0.85
CA PRO A 27 -11.99 1.26 1.28
C PRO A 27 -10.53 1.23 1.77
N ASN A 28 -9.71 2.02 1.10
CA ASN A 28 -8.29 2.22 1.39
C ASN A 28 -7.37 1.01 1.24
N ARG A 29 -7.73 -0.03 0.48
CA ARG A 29 -6.81 -1.14 0.16
C ARG A 29 -6.21 -0.99 -1.23
N TRP A 30 -4.91 -1.19 -1.27
CA TRP A 30 -4.08 -1.07 -2.46
C TRP A 30 -3.18 -2.30 -2.57
N LYS A 31 -2.84 -2.68 -3.79
CA LYS A 31 -1.99 -3.84 -4.08
C LYS A 31 -0.93 -3.48 -5.11
N LYS A 32 0.29 -3.96 -4.89
CA LYS A 32 1.39 -3.92 -5.85
C LYS A 32 1.97 -5.33 -5.98
N ILE A 33 2.24 -5.76 -7.21
CA ILE A 33 2.91 -7.04 -7.49
C ILE A 33 4.25 -6.71 -8.11
N THR A 34 5.33 -7.30 -7.60
CA THR A 34 6.68 -7.08 -8.13
C THR A 34 7.43 -8.42 -8.09
N GLY A 35 7.56 -9.07 -9.25
CA GLY A 35 8.08 -10.44 -9.32
C GLY A 35 7.23 -11.40 -8.49
N ASN A 36 7.86 -12.07 -7.52
CA ASN A 36 7.21 -13.02 -6.61
C ASN A 36 6.71 -12.36 -5.30
N GLU A 37 6.80 -11.04 -5.19
CA GLU A 37 6.34 -10.31 -4.02
C GLU A 37 4.96 -9.70 -4.28
N VAL A 38 4.07 -9.86 -3.30
CA VAL A 38 2.82 -9.13 -3.24
C VAL A 38 2.87 -8.16 -2.06
N SER A 39 2.80 -6.87 -2.39
CA SER A 39 2.69 -5.79 -1.41
C SER A 39 1.24 -5.32 -1.30
N TYR A 40 0.76 -5.15 -0.08
CA TYR A 40 -0.52 -4.52 0.23
C TYR A 40 -0.29 -3.20 0.94
N ALA A 41 -1.02 -2.17 0.55
CA ALA A 41 -1.01 -0.87 1.22
C ALA A 41 -2.40 -0.53 1.76
N PHE A 42 -2.42 0.05 2.96
CA PHE A 42 -3.61 0.49 3.66
C PHE A 42 -3.51 1.99 3.93
N VAL A 43 -4.52 2.75 3.56
CA VAL A 43 -4.58 4.19 3.84
C VAL A 43 -5.54 4.42 5.02
N LYS A 44 -5.12 5.25 5.97
CA LYS A 44 -6.01 5.75 7.03
C LYS A 44 -5.94 7.27 7.03
N GLU A 45 -7.08 7.89 6.73
CA GLU A 45 -7.26 9.33 6.89
C GLU A 45 -7.34 9.68 8.38
N MET A 46 -6.76 10.82 8.73
CA MET A 46 -6.63 11.37 10.07
C MET A 46 -6.96 12.86 10.01
N ASP A 47 -7.26 13.49 11.14
CA ASP A 47 -7.64 14.91 11.20
C ASP A 47 -6.58 15.85 10.58
N GLU A 48 -5.30 15.46 10.64
CA GLU A 48 -4.15 16.22 10.10
C GLU A 48 -3.41 15.45 8.99
N GLY A 49 -4.14 14.74 8.11
CA GLY A 49 -3.58 14.15 6.89
C GLY A 49 -3.89 12.66 6.74
N ALA A 50 -2.89 11.87 6.33
CA ALA A 50 -3.08 10.44 6.11
C ALA A 50 -1.85 9.60 6.48
N THR A 51 -2.10 8.35 6.86
CA THR A 51 -1.06 7.34 7.07
C THR A 51 -1.22 6.21 6.06
N VAL A 52 -0.12 5.81 5.43
CA VAL A 52 -0.03 4.62 4.58
C VAL A 52 0.75 3.55 5.32
N ALA A 53 0.18 2.37 5.48
CA ALA A 53 0.87 1.19 6.00
C ALA A 53 1.06 0.16 4.89
N ILE A 54 2.30 -0.31 4.69
CA ILE A 54 2.66 -1.29 3.66
C ILE A 54 3.07 -2.61 4.31
N VAL A 55 2.51 -3.70 3.78
CA VAL A 55 2.81 -5.08 4.16
C VAL A 55 3.20 -5.85 2.90
N SER A 56 4.46 -6.27 2.84
CA SER A 56 4.98 -7.15 1.81
C SER A 56 4.88 -8.62 2.24
N ILE A 57 4.40 -9.44 1.34
CA ILE A 57 4.36 -10.90 1.48
C ILE A 57 5.23 -11.46 0.36
N ASP A 58 6.38 -12.02 0.74
CA ASP A 58 7.24 -12.76 -0.17
C ASP A 58 6.61 -14.14 -0.38
N SER A 59 6.11 -14.40 -1.59
CA SER A 59 5.63 -15.74 -1.93
C SER A 59 6.83 -16.60 -2.26
N LYS A 60 7.46 -17.18 -1.22
CA LYS A 60 8.39 -18.28 -1.47
C LYS A 60 7.60 -19.41 -2.13
N PRO A 61 7.99 -19.87 -3.34
CA PRO A 61 7.33 -21.03 -3.93
C PRO A 61 7.50 -22.22 -2.99
N VAL A 62 6.39 -22.79 -2.55
CA VAL A 62 6.40 -24.09 -1.86
C VAL A 62 6.64 -25.13 -2.95
N LEU A 63 7.88 -25.61 -3.05
CA LEU A 63 8.21 -26.77 -3.90
C LEU A 63 7.59 -28.01 -3.25
N HIS A 64 6.64 -28.64 -3.96
CA HIS A 64 6.09 -29.96 -3.65
C HIS A 64 6.80 -31.03 -4.46
#